data_AF-A0A946DPU7-F1
#
_entry.id   AF-A0A946DPU7-F1
#
_cell.length_a   1.000
_cell.length_b   1.000
_cell.length_c   1.000
_cell.angle_alpha   90.00
_cell.angle_beta   90.00
_cell.angle_gamma   90.00
#
_symmetry.space_group_name_H-M   'P 1'
#
loop_
_entity.id
_entity.type
_entity.pdbx_description
1 polymer ?
#
loop_
_entity_poly.entity_id
_entity_poly.type
_entity_poly.pdbx_seq_one_letter_code
_entity_poly.pdbx_strand_id
1 'polypeptide(L)'
;MFDWFAANTDGADATSRKLRVRLAKFMLMIALTEDEITNLPNNYNTKLLNNNAKTEVRAINDLDLPKELFANEGNWLQVTYKSRGRIAVAHEDAHGGRSEFLLFLHFSNAPDVGKPYVRQFNDFAAYAAQRRSLKLRGITPPANAPVKNFPEFPQGTQAILLQRMMVVTRLGVPRPTSIVESIEFSEFTPTFDRETTRRHRRKFAAFKTSLGHLLRQEKATLRRVVEGEPVFGAGFFPRGLQQCTQCHNGPGLLSFGTVGFSRHSDRPLDVSVKILPNGSPGTTSKWKAGRYEYGLLKGILDSEIEAKVSD
;
A
#
# COMPACT_ATOMS: atom_id res chain seq x y z
N MET A 1 16.79 -4.97 -5.50
CA MET A 1 18.10 -5.65 -5.63
C MET A 1 19.20 -4.84 -4.97
N PHE A 2 19.42 -3.57 -5.35
CA PHE A 2 20.38 -2.70 -4.64
C PHE A 2 20.15 -2.64 -3.12
N ASP A 3 18.91 -2.41 -2.70
CA ASP A 3 18.54 -2.34 -1.28
C ASP A 3 18.93 -3.60 -0.48
N TRP A 4 18.88 -4.77 -1.12
CA TRP A 4 19.23 -6.04 -0.46
C TRP A 4 20.73 -6.14 -0.19
N PHE A 5 21.57 -5.66 -1.13
CA PHE A 5 23.01 -5.54 -0.94
C PHE A 5 23.41 -4.43 0.03
N ALA A 6 22.57 -3.40 0.18
CA ALA A 6 22.82 -2.30 1.09
C ALA A 6 22.38 -2.58 2.54
N ALA A 7 21.39 -3.45 2.74
CA ALA A 7 20.85 -3.80 4.05
C ALA A 7 21.68 -4.85 4.81
N ASN A 8 22.56 -5.61 4.14
CA ASN A 8 23.44 -6.58 4.80
C ASN A 8 24.68 -5.87 5.37
N THR A 9 24.90 -6.03 6.68
CA THR A 9 26.02 -5.45 7.44
C THR A 9 27.40 -5.96 7.04
N ASP A 10 27.47 -7.02 6.23
CA ASP A 10 28.71 -7.49 5.57
C ASP A 10 29.22 -6.51 4.48
N GLY A 11 28.55 -5.37 4.30
CA GLY A 11 28.85 -4.29 3.35
C GLY A 11 30.23 -3.63 3.49
N ALA A 12 31.12 -4.14 4.33
CA ALA A 12 32.55 -3.81 4.37
C ALA A 12 33.38 -4.59 3.33
N ASP A 13 32.86 -5.68 2.75
CA ASP A 13 33.57 -6.41 1.70
C ASP A 13 33.68 -5.58 0.40
N ALA A 14 34.90 -5.46 -0.11
CA ALA A 14 35.23 -4.75 -1.33
C ALA A 14 34.46 -5.29 -2.55
N THR A 15 34.13 -6.59 -2.56
CA THR A 15 33.34 -7.22 -3.63
C THR A 15 31.90 -6.69 -3.65
N SER A 16 31.25 -6.61 -2.48
CA SER A 16 29.91 -6.04 -2.33
C SER A 16 29.87 -4.56 -2.74
N ARG A 17 30.90 -3.78 -2.40
CA ARG A 17 31.02 -2.39 -2.85
C ARG A 17 31.13 -2.28 -4.38
N LYS A 18 32.00 -3.07 -5.03
CA LYS A 18 32.14 -3.08 -6.49
C LYS A 18 30.83 -3.46 -7.19
N LEU A 19 30.11 -4.45 -6.66
CA LEU A 19 28.81 -4.86 -7.21
C LEU A 19 27.76 -3.75 -7.07
N ARG A 20 27.68 -3.09 -5.91
CA ARG A 20 26.76 -1.95 -5.70
C ARG A 20 27.01 -0.82 -6.70
N VAL A 21 28.28 -0.48 -6.97
CA VAL A 21 28.63 0.52 -7.99
C VAL A 21 28.17 0.08 -9.39
N ARG A 22 28.46 -1.16 -9.79
CA ARG A 22 28.01 -1.68 -11.10
C ARG A 22 26.49 -1.68 -11.24
N LEU A 23 25.77 -2.07 -10.20
CA LEU A 23 24.30 -2.03 -10.17
C LEU A 23 23.78 -0.60 -10.26
N ALA A 24 24.37 0.36 -9.54
CA ALA A 24 23.99 1.77 -9.62
C ALA A 24 24.18 2.34 -11.04
N LYS A 25 25.33 2.06 -11.67
CA LYS A 25 25.57 2.44 -13.09
C LYS A 25 24.51 1.84 -14.01
N PHE A 26 24.19 0.55 -13.85
CA PHE A 26 23.13 -0.10 -14.63
C PHE A 26 21.77 0.55 -14.40
N MET A 27 21.44 0.87 -13.15
CA MET A 27 20.21 1.60 -12.83
C MET A 27 20.14 2.97 -13.50
N LEU A 28 21.24 3.74 -13.59
CA LEU A 28 21.26 5.00 -14.35
C LEU A 28 21.05 4.80 -15.84
N MET A 29 21.66 3.76 -16.43
CA MET A 29 21.55 3.50 -17.86
C MET A 29 20.11 3.17 -18.29
N ILE A 30 19.35 2.51 -17.41
CA ILE A 30 17.94 2.15 -17.67
C ILE A 30 16.96 3.15 -17.03
N ALA A 31 17.45 4.18 -16.34
CA ALA A 31 16.59 5.15 -15.66
C ALA A 31 15.85 6.02 -16.68
N LEU A 32 14.55 6.15 -16.43
CA LEU A 32 13.68 6.99 -17.23
C LEU A 32 13.86 8.47 -16.84
N THR A 33 13.69 9.34 -17.83
CA THR A 33 13.49 10.78 -17.64
C THR A 33 12.12 11.07 -17.04
N GLU A 34 11.92 12.27 -16.49
CA GLU A 34 10.61 12.69 -15.96
C GLU A 34 9.52 12.70 -17.06
N ASP A 35 9.89 13.07 -18.28
CA ASP A 35 8.99 13.04 -19.44
C ASP A 35 8.62 11.62 -19.84
N GLU A 36 9.58 10.70 -19.89
CA GLU A 36 9.30 9.27 -20.15
C GLU A 36 8.39 8.67 -19.08
N ILE A 37 8.59 9.02 -17.80
CA ILE A 37 7.75 8.55 -16.68
C ILE A 37 6.32 9.07 -16.81
N THR A 38 6.16 10.35 -17.12
CA THR A 38 4.84 10.98 -17.27
C THR A 38 4.06 10.38 -18.45
N ASN A 39 4.78 9.98 -19.50
CA ASN A 39 4.21 9.37 -20.70
C ASN A 39 4.11 7.84 -20.64
N LEU A 40 4.41 7.20 -19.50
CA LEU A 40 4.20 5.76 -19.36
C LEU A 40 2.70 5.42 -19.54
N PRO A 41 2.38 4.34 -20.27
CA PRO A 41 1.00 3.97 -20.52
C PRO A 41 0.29 3.60 -19.22
N ASN A 42 -0.86 4.23 -18.95
CA ASN A 42 -1.69 3.82 -17.83
C ASN A 42 -2.33 2.45 -18.12
N ASN A 43 -2.07 1.47 -17.27
CA ASN A 43 -2.59 0.11 -17.37
C ASN A 43 -3.80 -0.16 -16.46
N TYR A 44 -4.24 0.84 -15.71
CA TYR A 44 -5.50 0.80 -14.98
C TYR A 44 -6.65 0.87 -15.98
N ASN A 45 -7.08 -0.29 -16.46
CA ASN A 45 -8.22 -0.43 -17.33
C ASN A 45 -9.43 -0.94 -16.52
N THR A 46 -10.62 -0.45 -16.85
CA THR A 46 -11.83 -0.91 -16.15
C THR A 46 -12.33 -2.26 -16.63
N LYS A 47 -11.82 -2.72 -17.79
CA LYS A 47 -12.09 -4.04 -18.35
C LYS A 47 -10.90 -4.96 -18.09
N LEU A 48 -11.09 -5.93 -17.22
CA LEU A 48 -10.08 -6.90 -16.83
C LEU A 48 -9.94 -8.01 -17.88
N LEU A 49 -8.72 -8.50 -18.09
CA LEU A 49 -8.51 -9.66 -18.96
C LEU A 49 -8.91 -10.95 -18.23
N ASN A 50 -9.67 -11.80 -18.95
CA ASN A 50 -10.20 -13.11 -18.54
C ASN A 50 -11.32 -13.09 -17.47
N ASN A 51 -12.32 -12.22 -17.64
CA ASN A 51 -13.51 -12.18 -16.78
C ASN A 51 -14.63 -13.17 -17.21
N ASN A 52 -14.29 -14.42 -17.51
CA ASN A 52 -15.18 -15.40 -18.13
C ASN A 52 -16.08 -16.17 -17.14
N ALA A 53 -16.70 -15.51 -16.16
CA ALA A 53 -17.68 -16.19 -15.29
C ALA A 53 -19.08 -16.12 -15.91
N LYS A 54 -19.51 -17.22 -16.54
CA LYS A 54 -20.89 -17.44 -16.98
C LYS A 54 -21.78 -17.89 -15.81
N THR A 55 -21.91 -17.08 -14.76
CA THR A 55 -22.82 -17.38 -13.65
C THR A 55 -23.68 -16.17 -13.31
N GLU A 56 -25.00 -16.37 -13.23
CA GLU A 56 -26.02 -15.34 -12.98
C GLU A 56 -25.90 -14.65 -11.61
N VAL A 57 -25.05 -15.18 -10.73
CA VAL A 57 -24.63 -14.52 -9.49
C VAL A 57 -23.28 -13.84 -9.75
N ARG A 58 -23.28 -12.51 -9.88
CA ARG A 58 -22.06 -11.71 -10.04
C ARG A 58 -21.15 -11.92 -8.82
N ALA A 59 -20.11 -12.73 -8.96
CA ALA A 59 -19.13 -12.92 -7.91
C ALA A 59 -18.32 -11.62 -7.74
N ILE A 60 -17.70 -11.39 -6.58
CA ILE A 60 -16.72 -10.30 -6.40
C ILE A 60 -15.59 -10.36 -7.45
N ASN A 61 -15.41 -11.55 -8.01
CA ASN A 61 -14.47 -11.86 -9.07
C ASN A 61 -14.88 -11.30 -10.45
N ASP A 62 -16.14 -10.88 -10.62
CA ASP A 62 -16.75 -10.40 -11.87
C ASP A 62 -16.99 -8.88 -11.85
N LEU A 63 -16.27 -8.19 -10.95
CA LEU A 63 -16.35 -6.75 -10.80
C LEU A 63 -15.42 -6.06 -11.79
N ASP A 64 -15.99 -5.13 -12.55
CA ASP A 64 -15.21 -4.15 -13.27
C ASP A 64 -14.56 -3.19 -12.27
N LEU A 65 -13.32 -2.79 -12.55
CA LEU A 65 -12.66 -1.78 -11.73
C LEU A 65 -13.35 -0.43 -11.93
N PRO A 66 -13.50 0.39 -10.87
CA PRO A 66 -14.17 1.69 -10.95
C PRO A 66 -13.43 2.65 -11.89
N LYS A 67 -14.15 3.38 -12.75
CA LYS A 67 -13.53 4.32 -13.73
C LYS A 67 -12.94 5.55 -13.05
N GLU A 68 -13.51 5.90 -11.92
CA GLU A 68 -13.32 7.14 -11.17
C GLU A 68 -12.42 6.97 -9.95
N LEU A 69 -11.64 5.88 -9.85
CA LEU A 69 -10.80 5.60 -8.68
C LEU A 69 -9.83 6.75 -8.33
N PHE A 70 -9.28 7.39 -9.36
CA PHE A 70 -8.33 8.50 -9.23
C PHE A 70 -8.98 9.89 -9.40
N ALA A 71 -10.31 9.97 -9.50
CA ALA A 71 -11.00 11.24 -9.63
C ALA A 71 -10.96 12.00 -8.30
N ASN A 72 -10.64 13.30 -8.34
CA ASN A 72 -10.58 14.14 -7.14
C ASN A 72 -11.93 14.27 -6.41
N GLU A 73 -13.05 14.11 -7.13
CA GLU A 73 -14.42 14.27 -6.61
C GLU A 73 -15.26 12.97 -6.77
N GLY A 74 -14.62 11.81 -6.71
CA GLY A 74 -15.29 10.51 -6.81
C GLY A 74 -15.92 10.00 -5.51
N ASN A 75 -16.76 8.97 -5.63
CA ASN A 75 -17.30 8.22 -4.49
C ASN A 75 -16.24 7.37 -3.76
N TRP A 76 -15.04 7.23 -4.36
CA TRP A 76 -13.90 6.55 -3.77
C TRP A 76 -13.05 7.51 -2.94
N LEU A 77 -12.99 7.25 -1.65
CA LEU A 77 -12.22 8.00 -0.68
C LEU A 77 -10.81 7.41 -0.54
N GLN A 78 -9.80 8.07 -1.09
CA GLN A 78 -8.42 7.72 -0.79
C GLN A 78 -8.09 8.07 0.65
N VAL A 79 -7.57 7.11 1.42
CA VAL A 79 -7.28 7.25 2.85
C VAL A 79 -5.79 7.06 3.14
N THR A 80 -5.25 7.91 4.00
CA THR A 80 -3.84 7.84 4.46
C THR A 80 -3.72 8.15 5.94
N TYR A 81 -2.64 7.70 6.57
CA TYR A 81 -2.29 8.13 7.92
C TYR A 81 -1.69 9.54 7.92
N LYS A 82 -2.30 10.51 8.63
CA LYS A 82 -1.85 11.92 8.68
C LYS A 82 -0.37 12.07 9.00
N SER A 83 0.14 11.32 9.98
CA SER A 83 1.53 11.43 10.43
C SER A 83 2.55 10.86 9.46
N ARG A 84 2.11 10.00 8.54
CA ARG A 84 3.01 9.28 7.62
C ARG A 84 2.80 9.63 6.16
N GLY A 85 1.59 10.04 5.76
CA GLY A 85 1.18 10.19 4.36
C GLY A 85 1.10 8.88 3.58
N ARG A 86 1.07 7.73 4.29
CA ARG A 86 1.06 6.35 3.76
C ARG A 86 0.18 5.48 4.65
N ILE A 87 -0.47 4.47 4.10
CA ILE A 87 -1.46 3.64 4.83
C ILE A 87 -0.98 2.18 5.00
N ALA A 88 -0.35 1.62 3.97
CA ALA A 88 0.05 0.22 3.88
C ALA A 88 1.54 0.02 4.19
N VAL A 89 1.98 0.54 5.35
CA VAL A 89 3.40 0.66 5.71
C VAL A 89 4.15 -0.67 5.64
N ALA A 90 3.57 -1.77 6.13
CA ALA A 90 4.23 -3.07 6.07
C ALA A 90 4.42 -3.59 4.64
N HIS A 91 3.48 -3.29 3.72
CA HIS A 91 3.63 -3.63 2.31
C HIS A 91 4.74 -2.81 1.66
N GLU A 92 4.78 -1.50 1.93
CA GLU A 92 5.83 -0.60 1.44
C GLU A 92 7.23 -1.00 1.94
N ASP A 93 7.33 -1.36 3.22
CA ASP A 93 8.56 -1.82 3.86
C ASP A 93 9.02 -3.14 3.22
N ALA A 94 8.11 -4.10 3.03
CA ALA A 94 8.42 -5.37 2.37
C ALA A 94 8.87 -5.20 0.91
N HIS A 95 8.42 -4.13 0.24
CA HIS A 95 8.86 -3.77 -1.11
C HIS A 95 10.11 -2.90 -1.12
N GLY A 96 10.61 -2.45 0.02
CA GLY A 96 11.73 -1.51 0.13
C GLY A 96 11.47 -0.18 -0.56
N GLY A 97 10.21 0.23 -0.72
CA GLY A 97 9.81 1.44 -1.43
C GLY A 97 9.94 1.40 -2.96
N ARG A 98 10.03 0.20 -3.54
CA ARG A 98 9.93 -0.01 -5.00
C ARG A 98 8.50 0.06 -5.53
N SER A 99 7.54 0.14 -4.62
CA SER A 99 6.13 0.30 -4.93
C SER A 99 5.48 1.23 -3.92
N GLU A 100 4.54 2.03 -4.39
CA GLU A 100 3.64 2.84 -3.58
C GLU A 100 2.32 2.10 -3.40
N PHE A 101 1.74 2.20 -2.21
CA PHE A 101 0.47 1.56 -1.90
C PHE A 101 -0.58 2.61 -1.54
N LEU A 102 -1.68 2.62 -2.29
CA LEU A 102 -2.80 3.54 -2.13
C LEU A 102 -4.04 2.75 -1.69
N LEU A 103 -4.73 3.21 -0.65
CA LEU A 103 -5.99 2.61 -0.20
C LEU A 103 -7.15 3.54 -0.51
N PHE A 104 -8.15 3.01 -1.19
CA PHE A 104 -9.40 3.68 -1.49
C PHE A 104 -10.55 2.96 -0.80
N LEU A 105 -11.51 3.72 -0.28
CA LEU A 105 -12.72 3.20 0.35
C LEU A 105 -13.95 3.70 -0.39
N HIS A 106 -14.95 2.85 -0.52
CA HIS A 106 -16.24 3.23 -1.08
C HIS A 106 -17.34 2.69 -0.19
N PHE A 107 -18.36 3.51 0.06
CA PHE A 107 -19.50 3.16 0.91
C PHE A 107 -20.73 3.05 0.01
N SER A 108 -20.84 1.92 -0.70
CA SER A 108 -21.73 1.79 -1.87
C SER A 108 -23.21 2.07 -1.56
N ASN A 109 -23.68 1.71 -0.37
CA ASN A 109 -25.06 1.93 0.06
C ASN A 109 -25.28 3.29 0.72
N ALA A 110 -24.24 4.09 0.91
CA ALA A 110 -24.31 5.36 1.63
C ALA A 110 -23.16 6.31 1.23
N PRO A 111 -23.15 6.86 0.01
CA PRO A 111 -22.03 7.66 -0.50
C PRO A 111 -21.60 8.83 0.42
N ASP A 112 -22.56 9.45 1.10
CA ASP A 112 -22.32 10.60 1.98
C ASP A 112 -21.73 10.23 3.35
N VAL A 113 -21.64 8.94 3.71
CA VAL A 113 -21.19 8.53 5.05
C VAL A 113 -19.69 8.35 5.16
N GLY A 114 -18.94 8.36 4.06
CA GLY A 114 -17.51 8.06 4.10
C GLY A 114 -16.69 9.05 4.94
N LYS A 115 -16.83 10.35 4.69
CA LYS A 115 -16.16 11.40 5.48
C LYS A 115 -16.65 11.41 6.94
N PRO A 116 -17.97 11.37 7.24
CA PRO A 116 -18.46 11.18 8.60
C PRO A 116 -17.89 9.95 9.32
N TYR A 117 -17.84 8.79 8.66
CA TYR A 117 -17.31 7.56 9.23
C TYR A 117 -15.83 7.68 9.58
N VAL A 118 -15.01 8.23 8.67
CA VAL A 118 -13.58 8.47 8.94
C VAL A 118 -13.40 9.44 10.12
N ARG A 119 -14.24 10.47 10.26
CA ARG A 119 -14.23 11.37 11.43
C ARG A 119 -14.55 10.62 12.71
N GLN A 120 -15.62 9.85 12.73
CA GLN A 120 -16.02 9.03 13.87
C GLN A 120 -14.92 8.05 14.28
N PHE A 121 -14.27 7.40 13.31
CA PHE A 121 -13.12 6.53 13.54
C PHE A 121 -11.96 7.28 14.19
N ASN A 122 -11.61 8.46 13.67
CA ASN A 122 -10.54 9.28 14.25
C ASN A 122 -10.84 9.71 15.69
N ASP A 123 -12.09 10.04 16.01
CA ASP A 123 -12.52 10.42 17.36
C ASP A 123 -12.47 9.25 18.35
N PHE A 124 -12.76 8.03 17.87
CA PHE A 124 -12.54 6.81 18.65
C PHE A 124 -11.05 6.55 18.86
N ALA A 125 -10.24 6.68 17.82
CA ALA A 125 -8.82 6.36 17.84
C ALA A 125 -8.04 7.31 18.77
N ALA A 126 -8.37 8.61 18.77
CA ALA A 126 -7.86 9.59 19.72
C ALA A 126 -8.24 9.27 21.18
N TYR A 127 -9.48 8.88 21.42
CA TYR A 127 -9.94 8.42 22.73
C TYR A 127 -9.19 7.17 23.21
N ALA A 128 -9.00 6.18 22.32
CA ALA A 128 -8.24 4.97 22.62
C ALA A 128 -6.76 5.27 22.94
N ALA A 129 -6.13 6.19 22.20
CA ALA A 129 -4.76 6.65 22.46
C ALA A 129 -4.62 7.28 23.84
N GLN A 130 -5.54 8.18 24.21
CA GLN A 130 -5.55 8.84 25.51
C GLN A 130 -5.66 7.81 26.65
N ARG A 131 -6.59 6.84 26.54
CA ARG A 131 -6.74 5.79 27.55
C ARG A 131 -5.49 4.93 27.69
N ARG A 132 -4.85 4.58 26.57
CA ARG A 132 -3.57 3.86 26.59
C ARG A 132 -2.48 4.68 27.29
N SER A 133 -2.37 5.97 27.00
CA SER A 133 -1.39 6.85 27.65
C SER A 133 -1.60 6.93 29.16
N LEU A 134 -2.85 7.01 29.63
CA LEU A 134 -3.14 6.98 31.07
C LEU A 134 -2.72 5.66 31.70
N LYS A 135 -3.10 4.53 31.08
CA LYS A 135 -2.71 3.19 31.54
C LYS A 135 -1.20 3.02 31.63
N LEU A 136 -0.44 3.50 30.64
CA LEU A 136 1.03 3.44 30.64
C LEU A 136 1.66 4.30 31.75
N ARG A 137 0.96 5.32 32.24
CA ARG A 137 1.37 6.15 33.39
C ARG A 137 0.89 5.59 34.74
N GLY A 138 0.32 4.38 34.77
CA GLY A 138 -0.28 3.80 35.97
C GLY A 138 -1.59 4.45 36.40
N ILE A 139 -2.18 5.31 35.56
CA ILE A 139 -3.44 5.99 35.86
C ILE A 139 -4.58 5.13 35.32
N THR A 140 -5.36 4.54 36.24
CA THR A 140 -6.58 3.80 35.90
C THR A 140 -7.72 4.80 35.69
N PRO A 141 -8.34 4.84 34.49
CA PRO A 141 -9.54 5.63 34.30
C PRO A 141 -10.63 5.19 35.29
N PRO A 142 -11.43 6.12 35.83
CA PRO A 142 -12.50 5.75 36.76
C PRO A 142 -13.46 4.73 36.13
N ALA A 143 -14.04 3.85 36.96
CA ALA A 143 -14.84 2.72 36.49
C ALA A 143 -16.06 3.14 35.64
N ASN A 144 -16.56 4.37 35.84
CA ASN A 144 -17.66 4.98 35.11
C ASN A 144 -17.22 5.81 33.89
N ALA A 145 -15.94 5.82 33.53
CA ALA A 145 -15.47 6.56 32.37
C ALA A 145 -16.16 6.03 31.09
N PRO A 146 -16.82 6.88 30.30
CA PRO A 146 -17.64 6.45 29.18
C PRO A 146 -16.80 5.69 28.15
N VAL A 147 -17.19 4.45 27.85
CA VAL A 147 -16.53 3.64 26.81
C VAL A 147 -17.12 4.04 25.45
N LYS A 148 -16.31 4.69 24.60
CA LYS A 148 -16.72 4.90 23.20
C LYS A 148 -16.78 3.56 22.47
N ASN A 149 -17.89 3.32 21.76
CA ASN A 149 -18.04 2.18 20.88
C ASN A 149 -17.09 2.28 19.70
N PHE A 150 -16.59 1.13 19.26
CA PHE A 150 -15.75 1.02 18.08
C PHE A 150 -16.60 1.26 16.80
N PRO A 151 -16.21 2.18 15.89
CA PRO A 151 -16.94 2.41 14.64
C PRO A 151 -16.82 1.25 13.65
N GLU A 152 -17.90 0.50 13.47
CA GLU A 152 -17.98 -0.61 12.51
C GLU A 152 -18.13 -0.11 11.08
N PHE A 153 -17.72 -0.93 10.10
CA PHE A 153 -17.92 -0.56 8.70
C PHE A 153 -19.42 -0.44 8.40
N PRO A 154 -19.85 0.63 7.70
CA PRO A 154 -21.15 0.65 7.07
C PRO A 154 -21.36 -0.57 6.16
N GLN A 155 -22.60 -1.04 6.05
CA GLN A 155 -22.93 -2.14 5.14
C GLN A 155 -22.60 -1.77 3.69
N GLY A 156 -21.96 -2.68 2.97
CA GLY A 156 -21.52 -2.44 1.59
C GLY A 156 -20.23 -1.63 1.50
N THR A 157 -19.46 -1.51 2.58
CA THR A 157 -18.12 -0.92 2.49
C THR A 157 -17.27 -1.77 1.55
N GLN A 158 -16.66 -1.11 0.57
CA GLN A 158 -15.71 -1.66 -0.37
C GLN A 158 -14.36 -0.98 -0.17
N ALA A 159 -13.28 -1.68 -0.50
CA ALA A 159 -11.94 -1.12 -0.48
C ALA A 159 -11.12 -1.61 -1.67
N ILE A 160 -10.24 -0.75 -2.14
CA ILE A 160 -9.22 -1.05 -3.15
C ILE A 160 -7.86 -0.71 -2.58
N LEU A 161 -7.00 -1.70 -2.41
CA LEU A 161 -5.58 -1.51 -2.17
C LEU A 161 -4.86 -1.64 -3.51
N LEU A 162 -4.25 -0.55 -3.96
CA LEU A 162 -3.56 -0.45 -5.23
C LEU A 162 -2.06 -0.36 -5.01
N GLN A 163 -1.30 -1.24 -5.66
CA GLN A 163 0.16 -1.18 -5.72
C GLN A 163 0.58 -0.53 -7.03
N ARG A 164 1.34 0.57 -6.94
CA ARG A 164 1.84 1.34 -8.08
C ARG A 164 3.35 1.27 -8.14
N MET A 165 3.89 1.08 -9.34
CA MET A 165 5.34 0.98 -9.55
C MET A 165 6.03 2.30 -9.21
N MET A 166 7.12 2.21 -8.46
CA MET A 166 8.07 3.30 -8.25
C MET A 166 9.32 3.07 -9.10
N VAL A 167 9.82 4.14 -9.72
CA VAL A 167 11.08 4.15 -10.47
C VAL A 167 12.04 5.17 -9.88
N VAL A 168 13.32 5.06 -10.26
CA VAL A 168 14.33 6.08 -9.98
C VAL A 168 14.59 6.82 -11.27
N THR A 169 14.45 8.15 -11.25
CA THR A 169 14.69 9.00 -12.41
C THR A 169 16.19 9.05 -12.73
N ARG A 170 16.55 9.56 -13.91
CA ARG A 170 17.97 9.81 -14.25
C ARG A 170 18.70 10.72 -13.27
N LEU A 171 17.98 11.56 -12.53
CA LEU A 171 18.52 12.42 -11.47
C LEU A 171 18.64 11.69 -10.11
N GLY A 172 18.38 10.39 -10.07
CA GLY A 172 18.40 9.63 -8.83
C GLY A 172 17.26 10.01 -7.88
N VAL A 173 16.10 10.42 -8.40
CA VAL A 173 14.93 10.79 -7.58
C VAL A 173 13.88 9.67 -7.67
N PRO A 174 13.32 9.18 -6.55
CA PRO A 174 12.29 8.15 -6.60
C PRO A 174 10.93 8.78 -6.97
N ARG A 175 10.23 8.19 -7.92
CA ARG A 175 8.95 8.70 -8.45
C ARG A 175 7.94 7.56 -8.66
N PRO A 176 6.66 7.76 -8.32
CA PRO A 176 5.61 6.86 -8.74
C PRO A 176 5.36 7.00 -10.24
N THR A 177 4.91 5.93 -10.87
CA THR A 177 4.52 5.90 -12.29
C THR A 177 3.00 5.74 -12.44
N SER A 178 2.48 5.79 -13.66
CA SER A 178 1.08 5.42 -13.96
C SER A 178 0.84 3.90 -13.96
N ILE A 179 1.89 3.08 -13.84
CA ILE A 179 1.80 1.62 -13.92
C ILE A 179 1.35 1.04 -12.58
N VAL A 180 0.18 0.43 -12.58
CA VAL A 180 -0.40 -0.34 -11.48
C VAL A 180 0.12 -1.77 -11.54
N GLU A 181 0.92 -2.18 -10.56
CA GLU A 181 1.49 -3.53 -10.50
C GLU A 181 0.46 -4.56 -10.06
N SER A 182 -0.35 -4.22 -9.06
CA SER A 182 -1.40 -5.08 -8.54
C SER A 182 -2.53 -4.30 -7.87
N ILE A 183 -3.69 -4.95 -7.77
CA ILE A 183 -4.88 -4.45 -7.09
C ILE A 183 -5.44 -5.57 -6.23
N GLU A 184 -5.85 -5.22 -5.02
CA GLU A 184 -6.70 -6.02 -4.19
C GLU A 184 -8.01 -5.27 -3.96
N PHE A 185 -9.10 -5.84 -4.47
CA PHE A 185 -10.46 -5.37 -4.22
C PHE A 185 -11.05 -6.15 -3.06
N SER A 186 -11.76 -5.47 -2.16
CA SER A 186 -12.41 -6.09 -1.00
C SER A 186 -13.79 -5.54 -0.77
N GLU A 187 -14.71 -6.41 -0.39
CA GLU A 187 -16.05 -6.07 0.06
C GLU A 187 -16.24 -6.57 1.50
N PHE A 188 -16.75 -5.70 2.35
CA PHE A 188 -16.94 -5.94 3.77
C PHE A 188 -18.42 -6.08 4.09
N THR A 189 -18.76 -7.18 4.74
CA THR A 189 -20.08 -7.40 5.33
C THR A 189 -19.93 -7.41 6.85
N PRO A 190 -20.58 -6.49 7.59
CA PRO A 190 -20.57 -6.53 9.05
C PRO A 190 -21.01 -7.90 9.57
N THR A 191 -20.28 -8.42 10.56
CA THR A 191 -20.60 -9.68 11.24
C THR A 191 -20.10 -9.56 12.67
N PHE A 192 -20.57 -10.39 13.59
CA PHE A 192 -19.90 -10.54 14.87
C PHE A 192 -19.65 -12.02 15.14
N ASP A 193 -18.38 -12.40 15.18
CA ASP A 193 -17.94 -13.73 15.58
C ASP A 193 -17.28 -13.62 16.96
N ARG A 194 -17.88 -14.27 17.96
CA ARG A 194 -17.43 -14.23 19.35
C ARG A 194 -16.10 -14.97 19.56
N GLU A 195 -15.83 -16.01 18.80
CA GLU A 195 -14.62 -16.84 18.95
C GLU A 195 -13.42 -16.13 18.36
N THR A 196 -13.58 -15.56 17.16
CA THR A 196 -12.47 -14.90 16.45
C THR A 196 -12.40 -13.40 16.71
N THR A 197 -13.37 -12.83 17.43
CA THR A 197 -13.59 -11.38 17.63
C THR A 197 -13.75 -10.58 16.34
N ARG A 198 -13.94 -11.27 15.20
CA ARG A 198 -14.08 -10.65 13.88
C ARG A 198 -15.38 -9.85 13.80
N ARG A 199 -15.25 -8.62 13.30
CA ARG A 199 -16.36 -7.67 13.14
C ARG A 199 -16.87 -7.52 11.69
N HIS A 200 -16.28 -8.25 10.76
CA HIS A 200 -16.77 -8.32 9.38
C HIS A 200 -16.31 -9.61 8.71
N ARG A 201 -17.11 -10.07 7.74
CA ARG A 201 -16.66 -10.98 6.69
C ARG A 201 -16.10 -10.15 5.56
N ARG A 202 -15.04 -10.67 4.93
CA ARG A 202 -14.37 -10.04 3.82
C ARG A 202 -14.41 -10.98 2.62
N LYS A 203 -14.96 -10.50 1.52
CA LYS A 203 -14.76 -11.08 0.19
C LYS A 203 -13.70 -10.26 -0.51
N PHE A 204 -12.89 -10.88 -1.35
CA PHE A 204 -11.87 -10.14 -2.08
C PHE A 204 -11.52 -10.80 -3.42
N ALA A 205 -11.02 -9.96 -4.33
CA ALA A 205 -10.48 -10.34 -5.62
C ALA A 205 -9.14 -9.62 -5.79
N ALA A 206 -8.22 -10.23 -6.54
CA ALA A 206 -6.91 -9.63 -6.79
C ALA A 206 -6.56 -9.66 -8.27
N PHE A 207 -5.85 -8.63 -8.71
CA PHE A 207 -5.42 -8.42 -10.08
C PHE A 207 -3.96 -8.01 -10.12
N LYS A 208 -3.26 -8.38 -11.18
CA LYS A 208 -1.84 -8.04 -11.40
C LYS A 208 -1.60 -7.66 -12.84
N THR A 209 -0.58 -6.84 -13.06
CA THR A 209 -0.08 -6.58 -14.41
C THR A 209 0.30 -7.89 -15.08
N SER A 210 -0.19 -8.08 -16.31
CA SER A 210 0.28 -9.15 -17.18
C SER A 210 1.63 -8.77 -17.78
N LEU A 211 2.72 -9.29 -17.20
CA LEU A 211 4.07 -9.07 -17.73
C LEU A 211 4.19 -9.60 -19.17
N GLY A 212 3.49 -10.70 -19.50
CA GLY A 212 3.47 -11.22 -20.87
C GLY A 212 2.87 -10.24 -21.88
N HIS A 213 1.78 -9.53 -21.54
CA HIS A 213 1.21 -8.49 -22.41
C HIS A 213 2.14 -7.27 -22.48
N LEU A 214 2.72 -6.87 -21.36
CA LEU A 214 3.69 -5.77 -21.32
C LEU A 214 4.90 -6.06 -22.24
N LEU A 215 5.47 -7.26 -22.15
CA LEU A 215 6.66 -7.65 -22.93
C LEU A 215 6.36 -7.87 -24.41
N ARG A 216 5.13 -8.26 -24.77
CA ARG A 216 4.69 -8.37 -26.17
C ARG A 216 4.29 -7.02 -26.79
N GLN A 217 4.52 -5.91 -26.09
CA GLN A 217 4.10 -4.56 -26.49
C GLN A 217 2.59 -4.45 -26.75
N GLU A 218 1.80 -5.36 -26.19
CA GLU A 218 0.36 -5.19 -26.11
C GLU A 218 0.07 -4.10 -25.06
N LYS A 219 -1.16 -3.57 -25.05
CA LYS A 219 -1.54 -2.63 -23.99
C LYS A 219 -1.34 -3.30 -22.62
N ALA A 220 -0.50 -2.69 -21.79
CA ALA A 220 -0.32 -3.12 -20.41
C ALA A 220 -1.70 -3.18 -19.74
N THR A 221 -2.02 -4.34 -19.17
CA THR A 221 -3.36 -4.66 -18.69
C THR A 221 -3.27 -5.43 -17.38
N LEU A 222 -4.29 -5.25 -16.54
CA LEU A 222 -4.48 -6.05 -15.35
C LEU A 222 -5.19 -7.36 -15.72
N ARG A 223 -4.68 -8.46 -15.18
CA ARG A 223 -5.30 -9.78 -15.23
C ARG A 223 -5.65 -10.24 -13.83
N ARG A 224 -6.63 -11.14 -13.73
CA ARG A 224 -6.96 -11.79 -12.47
C ARG A 224 -5.81 -12.64 -11.95
N VAL A 225 -5.63 -12.64 -10.63
CA VAL A 225 -4.74 -13.55 -9.90
C VAL A 225 -5.45 -14.89 -9.75
N VAL A 226 -4.77 -15.97 -10.13
CA VAL A 226 -5.30 -17.34 -9.97
C VAL A 226 -5.00 -17.88 -8.58
N GLU A 227 -5.69 -18.93 -8.18
CA GLU A 227 -5.47 -19.57 -6.89
C GLU A 227 -4.00 -19.99 -6.71
N GLY A 228 -3.43 -19.75 -5.52
CA GLY A 228 -2.03 -20.04 -5.20
C GLY A 228 -1.00 -19.02 -5.74
N GLU A 229 -1.38 -18.10 -6.63
CA GLU A 229 -0.47 -17.06 -7.11
C GLU A 229 -0.28 -15.94 -6.06
N PRO A 230 0.95 -15.46 -5.81
CA PRO A 230 1.19 -14.33 -4.92
C PRO A 230 0.67 -13.00 -5.50
N VAL A 231 -0.05 -12.23 -4.71
CA VAL A 231 -0.57 -10.90 -5.11
C VAL A 231 0.52 -9.83 -5.02
N PHE A 232 1.08 -9.62 -3.83
CA PHE A 232 2.07 -8.56 -3.53
C PHE A 232 3.54 -9.06 -3.49
N GLY A 233 3.88 -10.06 -4.30
CA GLY A 233 5.26 -10.35 -4.75
C GLY A 233 6.39 -10.63 -3.73
N ALA A 234 6.22 -10.48 -2.42
CA ALA A 234 7.30 -10.70 -1.45
C ALA A 234 7.22 -12.10 -0.82
N GLY A 235 8.34 -12.82 -0.82
CA GLY A 235 8.45 -14.19 -0.26
C GLY A 235 8.23 -14.30 1.25
N PHE A 236 8.11 -13.18 1.96
CA PHE A 236 7.76 -13.14 3.39
C PHE A 236 6.26 -13.28 3.65
N PHE A 237 5.40 -13.19 2.62
CA PHE A 237 3.96 -13.40 2.77
C PHE A 237 3.56 -14.83 2.36
N PRO A 238 2.68 -15.52 3.11
CA PRO A 238 2.15 -16.83 2.72
C PRO A 238 1.48 -16.77 1.35
N ARG A 239 1.63 -17.80 0.50
CA ARG A 239 1.06 -17.77 -0.85
C ARG A 239 -0.47 -17.74 -0.85
N GLY A 240 -1.03 -17.07 -1.85
CA GLY A 240 -2.46 -17.07 -2.14
C GLY A 240 -3.28 -16.07 -1.32
N LEU A 241 -4.57 -16.06 -1.61
CA LEU A 241 -5.53 -15.06 -1.16
C LEU A 241 -5.77 -15.08 0.37
N GLN A 242 -5.66 -16.24 1.03
CA GLN A 242 -5.92 -16.39 2.47
C GLN A 242 -4.98 -15.56 3.37
N GLN A 243 -3.80 -15.17 2.87
CA GLN A 243 -2.77 -14.40 3.58
C GLN A 243 -3.28 -13.05 4.13
N CYS A 244 -4.22 -12.42 3.43
CA CYS A 244 -4.67 -11.08 3.78
C CYS A 244 -5.38 -11.09 5.13
N THR A 245 -6.09 -12.17 5.44
CA THR A 245 -6.80 -12.30 6.73
C THR A 245 -5.84 -12.35 7.92
N GLN A 246 -4.61 -12.86 7.77
CA GLN A 246 -3.67 -12.93 8.91
C GLN A 246 -3.28 -11.54 9.43
N CYS A 247 -3.20 -10.54 8.55
CA CYS A 247 -2.86 -9.16 8.91
C CYS A 247 -4.07 -8.24 9.07
N HIS A 248 -5.19 -8.56 8.41
CA HIS A 248 -6.32 -7.67 8.22
C HIS A 248 -7.62 -8.14 8.90
N ASN A 249 -7.52 -8.72 10.10
CA ASN A 249 -8.68 -9.17 10.90
C ASN A 249 -9.18 -8.13 11.92
N GLY A 250 -8.54 -6.95 12.00
CA GLY A 250 -8.97 -5.89 12.91
C GLY A 250 -10.36 -5.36 12.55
N PRO A 251 -11.09 -4.71 13.49
CA PRO A 251 -12.40 -4.14 13.18
C PRO A 251 -12.28 -2.81 12.40
N GLY A 252 -13.30 -2.47 11.60
CA GLY A 252 -13.37 -1.19 10.84
C GLY A 252 -12.05 -0.81 10.16
N LEU A 253 -11.65 0.45 10.20
CA LEU A 253 -10.38 0.89 9.57
C LEU A 253 -9.11 0.31 10.20
N LEU A 254 -9.17 -0.29 11.39
CA LEU A 254 -8.03 -1.04 11.93
C LEU A 254 -7.77 -2.33 11.13
N SER A 255 -8.76 -2.83 10.39
CA SER A 255 -8.57 -3.97 9.48
C SER A 255 -7.50 -3.69 8.43
N PHE A 256 -7.29 -2.44 8.03
CA PHE A 256 -6.28 -2.08 7.03
C PHE A 256 -4.91 -1.79 7.64
N GLY A 257 -4.81 -1.68 8.96
CA GLY A 257 -3.56 -1.48 9.66
C GLY A 257 -2.79 -2.79 9.81
N THR A 258 -1.63 -2.91 9.15
CA THR A 258 -0.71 -4.04 9.34
C THR A 258 0.06 -3.86 10.66
N VAL A 259 -0.58 -4.20 11.79
CA VAL A 259 0.05 -4.08 13.12
C VAL A 259 0.92 -5.30 13.47
N GLY A 260 0.76 -6.42 12.76
CA GLY A 260 1.22 -7.74 13.22
C GLY A 260 2.65 -8.19 12.90
N PHE A 261 3.35 -7.60 11.92
CA PHE A 261 4.60 -8.22 11.40
C PHE A 261 5.92 -7.53 11.75
N SER A 262 5.90 -6.29 12.23
CA SER A 262 7.16 -5.60 12.58
C SER A 262 7.56 -5.84 14.02
N ARG A 263 8.32 -6.92 14.25
CA ARG A 263 9.19 -7.11 15.44
C ARG A 263 10.22 -5.97 15.64
N HIS A 264 10.28 -5.01 14.73
CA HIS A 264 11.13 -3.80 14.81
C HIS A 264 10.34 -2.48 14.82
N SER A 265 9.04 -2.52 15.09
CA SER A 265 8.29 -1.31 15.43
C SER A 265 8.20 -1.14 16.95
N ASP A 266 9.35 -0.91 17.61
CA ASP A 266 9.43 -0.45 19.00
C ASP A 266 8.83 0.95 19.22
N ARG A 267 8.09 1.47 18.23
CA ARG A 267 7.30 2.66 18.39
C ARG A 267 5.85 2.25 18.55
N PRO A 268 5.24 2.48 19.73
CA PRO A 268 3.82 2.23 19.92
C PRO A 268 3.09 2.93 18.79
N LEU A 269 2.19 2.20 18.10
CA LEU A 269 1.17 2.86 17.29
C LEU A 269 0.44 3.78 18.25
N ASP A 270 0.80 5.05 18.17
CA ASP A 270 -0.07 6.12 18.56
C ASP A 270 -1.30 5.95 17.67
N VAL A 271 -2.31 5.26 18.20
CA VAL A 271 -3.60 5.07 17.53
C VAL A 271 -4.31 6.41 17.31
N SER A 272 -3.69 7.55 17.64
CA SER A 272 -4.04 8.89 17.16
C SER A 272 -3.92 9.07 15.64
N VAL A 273 -3.73 7.99 14.88
CA VAL A 273 -3.51 8.07 13.43
C VAL A 273 -4.76 8.60 12.74
N LYS A 274 -4.81 9.93 12.62
CA LYS A 274 -5.87 10.62 11.91
C LYS A 274 -5.81 10.16 10.47
N ILE A 275 -6.83 9.43 10.04
CA ILE A 275 -7.00 9.05 8.65
C ILE A 275 -7.53 10.28 7.92
N LEU A 276 -6.82 10.71 6.88
CA LEU A 276 -7.22 11.84 6.04
C LEU A 276 -7.77 11.34 4.72
N PRO A 277 -8.92 11.87 4.27
CA PRO A 277 -9.30 11.78 2.88
C PRO A 277 -8.34 12.66 2.09
N ASN A 278 -7.55 12.08 1.19
CA ASN A 278 -6.56 12.85 0.44
C ASN A 278 -6.43 12.29 -0.97
N GLY A 279 -6.75 13.09 -1.99
CA GLY A 279 -6.43 12.77 -3.40
C GLY A 279 -4.96 13.03 -3.74
N SER A 280 -4.09 13.22 -2.74
CA SER A 280 -2.67 13.52 -2.96
C SER A 280 -1.85 12.26 -3.26
N PRO A 281 -0.75 12.40 -4.03
CA PRO A 281 0.23 11.34 -4.14
C PRO A 281 0.75 10.94 -2.76
N GLY A 282 0.99 9.65 -2.55
CA GLY A 282 1.54 9.14 -1.31
C GLY A 282 2.94 9.71 -1.06
N THR A 283 3.36 9.68 0.20
CA THR A 283 4.70 10.19 0.58
C THR A 283 5.79 9.11 0.46
N THR A 284 5.51 8.01 -0.24
CA THR A 284 6.42 6.86 -0.38
C THR A 284 7.74 7.26 -1.03
N SER A 285 7.73 8.16 -2.02
CA SER A 285 8.95 8.75 -2.59
C SER A 285 9.82 9.44 -1.54
N LYS A 286 9.20 10.31 -0.72
CA LYS A 286 9.89 11.03 0.34
C LYS A 286 10.44 10.08 1.40
N TRP A 287 9.66 9.07 1.77
CA TRP A 287 10.11 8.05 2.70
C TRP A 287 11.29 7.24 2.14
N LYS A 288 11.20 6.78 0.88
CA LYS A 288 12.28 6.06 0.19
C LYS A 288 13.55 6.91 0.12
N ALA A 289 13.42 8.19 -0.21
CA ALA A 289 14.54 9.13 -0.27
C ALA A 289 15.24 9.31 1.08
N GLY A 290 14.51 9.19 2.19
CA GLY A 290 15.05 9.29 3.55
C GLY A 290 15.70 8.00 4.08
N ARG A 291 15.76 6.93 3.29
CA ARG A 291 16.35 5.65 3.71
C ARG A 291 17.85 5.62 3.53
N TYR A 292 18.57 5.03 4.49
CA TYR A 292 20.03 4.85 4.43
C TYR A 292 20.47 4.15 3.15
N GLU A 293 19.80 3.05 2.78
CA GLU A 293 20.13 2.26 1.60
C GLU A 293 19.97 3.09 0.31
N TYR A 294 19.00 4.01 0.29
CA TYR A 294 18.80 4.92 -0.83
C TYR A 294 19.81 6.07 -0.83
N GLY A 295 20.19 6.59 0.34
CA GLY A 295 21.27 7.58 0.45
C GLY A 295 22.59 7.05 -0.10
N LEU A 296 22.91 5.78 0.19
CA LEU A 296 24.07 5.11 -0.39
C LEU A 296 23.98 5.00 -1.92
N LEU A 297 22.82 4.60 -2.45
CA LEU A 297 22.60 4.59 -3.89
C LEU A 297 22.83 5.99 -4.47
N LYS A 298 22.17 7.01 -3.91
CA LYS A 298 22.22 8.39 -4.39
C LYS A 298 23.64 8.94 -4.43
N GLY A 299 24.45 8.69 -3.39
CA GLY A 299 25.86 9.11 -3.39
C GLY A 299 26.68 8.47 -4.51
N ILE A 300 26.42 7.19 -4.84
CA ILE A 300 27.06 6.56 -6.00
C ILE A 300 26.56 7.19 -7.30
N LEU A 301 25.24 7.37 -7.45
CA LEU A 301 24.66 7.95 -8.66
C LEU A 301 25.21 9.36 -8.92
N ASP A 302 25.33 10.18 -7.89
CA ASP A 302 25.82 11.56 -7.99
C ASP A 302 27.27 11.61 -8.45
N SER A 303 28.13 10.75 -7.87
CA SER A 303 29.52 10.64 -8.32
C SER A 303 29.66 10.21 -9.79
N GLU A 304 28.75 9.38 -10.29
CA GLU A 304 28.73 8.94 -11.69
C GLU A 304 28.18 9.99 -12.64
N ILE A 305 27.23 10.81 -12.17
CA ILE A 305 26.68 11.94 -12.94
C ILE A 305 27.74 13.05 -13.06
N GLU A 306 28.41 13.40 -11.96
CA GLU A 306 29.48 14.41 -11.93
C GLU A 306 30.66 14.02 -12.85
N ALA A 307 31.08 12.76 -12.83
CA ALA A 307 32.13 12.26 -13.71
C ALA A 307 31.78 12.46 -15.20
N LYS A 308 30.53 12.18 -15.60
CA LYS A 308 30.07 12.33 -16.99
C LYS A 308 29.91 13.77 -17.47
N VAL A 309 29.75 14.73 -16.56
CA VAL A 309 29.63 16.16 -16.91
C VAL A 309 31.02 16.81 -17.05
N SER A 310 32.06 16.18 -16.50
CA SER A 310 33.43 16.69 -16.52
C SER A 310 34.26 16.19 -17.71
N ASP A 311 33.74 15.23 -18.47
CA ASP A 311 34.30 14.68 -19.71
C ASP A 311 33.66 15.33 -20.95
#